data_AF-A0A9P5YYE4-F1
#
_entry.id   AF-A0A9P5YYE4-F1
#
_cell.length_a   1.000
_cell.length_b   1.000
_cell.length_c   1.000
_cell.angle_alpha   90.00
_cell.angle_beta   90.00
_cell.angle_gamma   90.00
#
_symmetry.space_group_name_H-M   'P 1'
#
loop_
_entity.id
_entity.type
_entity.pdbx_description
1 polymer ?
#
loop_
_entity_poly.entity_id
_entity_poly.type
_entity_poly.pdbx_seq_one_letter_code
_entity_poly.pdbx_strand_id
1 'polypeptide(L)' 'EPGYVPRPRNAFIVFRSHYIQESRASGEVQQNELSKAAGRAWRSMTDDEQRVFKEIADQEHAEHKIAHPNYQYVP' A
#
# COMPACT_ATOMS: atom_id res chain seq x y z
N GLU A 1 11.93 -4.99 -21.58
CA GLU A 1 11.24 -6.30 -21.61
C GLU A 1 9.74 -6.05 -21.50
N PRO A 2 8.88 -6.69 -22.31
CA PRO A 2 7.48 -6.34 -22.36
C PRO A 2 6.72 -6.96 -21.18
N GLY A 3 6.12 -6.13 -20.33
CA GLY A 3 4.93 -6.52 -19.56
C GLY A 3 5.11 -7.02 -18.12
N TYR A 4 6.09 -6.53 -17.34
CA TYR A 4 6.04 -6.76 -15.89
C TYR A 4 4.84 -6.02 -15.29
N VAL A 5 3.83 -6.77 -14.89
CA VAL A 5 2.67 -6.27 -14.16
C VAL A 5 3.01 -6.26 -12.67
N PRO A 6 3.13 -5.09 -12.02
CA PRO A 6 3.44 -5.02 -10.60
C PRO A 6 2.28 -5.57 -9.76
N ARG A 7 2.62 -6.15 -8.60
CA ARG A 7 1.63 -6.66 -7.65
C ARG A 7 0.66 -5.56 -7.21
N PRO A 8 -0.65 -5.86 -7.06
CA PRO A 8 -1.56 -4.95 -6.39
C PRO A 8 -1.11 -4.73 -4.95
N ARG A 9 -1.36 -3.53 -4.42
CA ARG A 9 -0.93 -3.16 -3.06
C ARG A 9 -1.88 -3.79 -2.05
N ASN A 10 -1.32 -4.30 -0.95
CA ASN A 10 -2.13 -4.69 0.21
C ASN A 10 -2.43 -3.46 1.10
N ALA A 11 -3.33 -3.63 2.06
CA ALA A 11 -3.78 -2.55 2.95
C ALA A 11 -2.63 -1.79 3.62
N PHE A 12 -1.60 -2.49 4.11
CA PHE A 12 -0.43 -1.85 4.71
C PHE A 12 0.40 -1.07 3.69
N ILE A 13 0.56 -1.57 2.46
CA ILE A 13 1.29 -0.84 1.41
C ILE A 13 0.52 0.42 0.99
N VAL A 14 -0.82 0.36 0.90
CA VAL A 14 -1.66 1.55 0.65
C VAL A 14 -1.46 2.58 1.77
N PHE A 15 -1.59 2.16 3.04
CA PHE A 15 -1.36 3.02 4.19
C PHE A 15 0.05 3.62 4.21
N ARG A 16 1.09 2.80 4.02
CA ARG A 16 2.48 3.25 4.01
C ARG A 16 2.73 4.29 2.92
N SER A 17 2.14 4.11 1.74
CA SER A 17 2.21 5.10 0.66
C SER A 17 1.60 6.44 1.08
N HIS A 18 0.43 6.42 1.73
CA HIS A 18 -0.23 7.61 2.26
C HIS A 18 0.65 8.30 3.33
N TYR A 19 1.08 7.53 4.33
CA TYR A 19 1.91 8.01 5.43
C TYR A 19 3.20 8.67 4.94
N ILE A 20 3.91 8.03 4.00
CA ILE A 20 5.14 8.59 3.42
C ILE A 20 4.85 9.86 2.62
N GLN A 21 3.73 9.91 1.90
CA GLN A 21 3.35 11.10 1.12
C GLN A 21 3.07 12.29 2.04
N GLU A 22 2.39 12.08 3.16
CA GLU A 22 2.16 13.10 4.19
C GLU A 22 3.47 13.57 4.83
N SER A 23 4.35 12.63 5.22
CA SER A 23 5.66 12.97 5.79
C SER A 23 6.61 13.69 4.81
N ARG A 24 6.52 13.39 3.51
CA ARG A 24 7.28 14.15 2.50
C ARG A 24 6.79 15.58 2.38
N ALA A 25 5.49 15.81 2.53
CA ALA A 25 4.93 17.16 2.53
C ALA A 25 5.39 17.98 3.75
N SER A 26 5.73 17.33 4.87
CA SER A 26 6.30 17.96 6.07
C SER A 26 7.84 18.11 6.04
N GLY A 27 8.51 17.66 4.97
CA GLY A 27 9.95 17.81 4.78
C GLY A 27 10.81 16.63 5.30
N GLU A 28 10.20 15.54 5.75
CA GLU A 28 10.94 14.34 6.16
C GLU A 28 11.32 13.46 4.95
N VAL A 29 12.63 13.22 4.77
CA VAL A 29 13.16 12.59 3.54
C VAL A 29 13.58 11.13 3.72
N GLN A 30 13.74 10.65 4.95
CA GLN A 30 14.32 9.33 5.22
C GLN A 30 13.28 8.20 5.12
N GLN A 31 13.15 7.62 3.92
CA GLN A 31 12.24 6.52 3.60
C GLN A 31 12.30 5.32 4.58
N ASN A 32 13.50 4.98 5.05
CA ASN A 32 13.69 3.83 5.93
C ASN A 32 13.06 4.06 7.31
N GLU A 33 13.27 5.25 7.88
CA GLU A 33 12.68 5.63 9.17
C GLU A 33 11.17 5.82 9.06
N LEU A 34 10.69 6.40 7.95
CA LEU A 34 9.26 6.51 7.68
C LEU A 34 8.58 5.15 7.55
N SER A 35 9.25 4.16 6.93
CA SER A 35 8.71 2.80 6.83
C SER A 35 8.60 2.12 8.19
N LYS A 36 9.59 2.32 9.07
CA LYS A 36 9.53 1.84 10.46
C LYS A 36 8.44 2.54 11.26
N ALA A 37 8.28 3.85 11.08
CA ALA A 37 7.25 4.66 11.74
C ALA A 37 5.84 4.25 11.28
N ALA A 38 5.62 4.11 9.97
CA ALA A 38 4.39 3.58 9.40
C ALA A 38 4.07 2.20 9.96
N GLY A 39 5.06 1.30 10.07
CA GLY A 39 4.86 -0.01 10.67
C GLY A 39 4.45 0.03 12.15
N ARG A 40 4.85 1.06 12.91
CA ARG A 40 4.37 1.27 14.28
C ARG A 40 2.96 1.86 14.28
N ALA A 41 2.73 2.91 13.50
CA ALA A 41 1.43 3.57 13.38
C ALA A 41 0.33 2.59 12.97
N TRP A 42 0.57 1.78 11.93
CA TRP A 42 -0.36 0.76 11.45
C TRP A 42 -0.77 -0.23 12.55
N ARG A 43 0.18 -0.68 13.38
CA ARG A 43 -0.10 -1.61 14.49
C ARG A 43 -0.85 -0.95 15.65
N SER A 44 -0.75 0.37 15.78
CA SER A 44 -1.46 1.15 16.79
C SER A 44 -2.84 1.62 16.33
N MET A 45 -3.14 1.55 15.02
CA MET A 45 -4.44 1.92 14.48
C MET A 45 -5.51 0.91 14.87
N THR A 46 -6.71 1.43 15.10
CA THR A 46 -7.93 0.64 15.32
C THR A 46 -8.35 -0.11 14.07
N ASP A 47 -9.19 -1.14 14.25
CA ASP A 47 -9.72 -1.90 13.12
C ASP A 47 -10.52 -1.03 12.15
N ASP A 48 -11.23 -0.01 12.65
CA ASP A 48 -11.97 0.94 11.82
C ASP A 48 -11.07 1.84 10.97
N GLU A 49 -9.97 2.32 11.53
CA GLU A 49 -8.98 3.10 10.78
C GLU A 49 -8.30 2.22 9.72
N GLN A 50 -7.94 0.98 10.08
CA GLN A 50 -7.37 0.03 9.12
C GLN A 50 -8.38 -0.39 8.05
N ARG A 51 -9.68 -0.41 8.36
CA ARG A 51 -10.76 -0.84 7.46
C ARG A 51 -10.78 0.00 6.19
N VAL A 52 -10.61 1.32 6.29
CA VAL A 52 -10.54 2.19 5.11
C VAL A 52 -9.43 1.76 4.15
N PHE A 53 -8.24 1.42 4.67
CA PHE A 53 -7.12 0.97 3.84
C PHE A 53 -7.31 -0.46 3.32
N LYS A 54 -8.02 -1.32 4.06
CA LYS A 54 -8.42 -2.66 3.59
C LYS A 54 -9.38 -2.56 2.41
N GLU A 55 -10.42 -1.73 2.53
CA GLU A 55 -11.40 -1.49 1.46
C GLU A 55 -10.72 -0.96 0.18
N ILE A 56 -9.77 -0.02 0.31
CA ILE A 56 -8.97 0.49 -0.83
C ILE A 56 -8.12 -0.62 -1.46
N ALA A 57 -7.44 -1.43 -0.64
CA ALA A 57 -6.62 -2.52 -1.16
C ALA A 57 -7.44 -3.62 -1.86
N ASP A 58 -8.63 -3.93 -1.33
CA ASP A 58 -9.55 -4.88 -1.93
C ASP A 58 -10.05 -4.36 -3.29
N GLN A 59 -10.35 -3.06 -3.38
CA GLN A 59 -10.71 -2.40 -4.63
C GLN A 59 -9.56 -2.44 -5.64
N GLU A 60 -8.33 -2.10 -5.25
CA GLU A 60 -7.16 -2.20 -6.13
C GLU A 60 -6.91 -3.63 -6.61
N HIS A 61 -7.11 -4.61 -5.73
CA HIS A 61 -6.97 -6.02 -6.09
C HIS A 61 -8.05 -6.45 -7.10
N ALA A 62 -9.30 -6.02 -6.91
CA ALA A 62 -10.39 -6.28 -7.84
C ALA A 62 -10.12 -5.63 -9.21
N GLU A 63 -9.74 -4.35 -9.23
CA GLU A 63 -9.37 -3.62 -10.44
C GLU A 63 -8.18 -4.26 -11.16
N HIS A 64 -7.15 -4.67 -10.41
CA HIS A 64 -6.00 -5.36 -10.96
C HIS A 64 -6.38 -6.68 -11.64
N LYS A 65 -7.27 -7.45 -11.01
CA LYS A 65 -7.78 -8.71 -11.57
C LYS A 65 -8.60 -8.49 -12.85
N ILE A 66 -9.37 -7.40 -12.92
CA ILE A 66 -10.14 -7.03 -14.12
C ILE A 66 -9.20 -6.56 -15.24
N ALA A 67 -8.23 -5.71 -14.92
CA ALA A 67 -7.27 -5.15 -15.87
C ALA A 67 -6.26 -6.19 -16.37
N HIS A 68 -5.92 -7.16 -15.53
CA HIS A 68 -4.95 -8.22 -15.83
C HIS A 68 -5.54 -9.60 -15.48
N PRO A 69 -6.52 -10.10 -16.27
CA PRO A 69 -7.21 -11.36 -15.98
C PRO A 69 -6.29 -12.59 -16.04
N ASN A 70 -5.18 -12.49 -16.79
CA ASN A 70 -4.15 -13.52 -16.90
C ASN A 70 -2.97 -13.28 -15.94
N TYR A 71 -3.08 -12.32 -15.02
CA TYR A 71 -2.03 -12.07 -14.04
C TYR A 71 -1.89 -13.27 -13.10
N GLN A 72 -0.68 -13.81 -13.04
CA GLN A 72 -0.31 -14.83 -12.07
C GLN A 72 0.95 -14.39 -11.35
N TYR A 73 0.93 -14.44 -10.02
CA TYR A 73 2.10 -14.15 -9.23
C TYR A 73 3.15 -15.24 -9.45
N VAL A 74 4.33 -14.83 -9.92
CA VAL A 74 5.52 -15.69 -10.03
C VAL A 74 6.52 -15.18 -8.97
N PRO A 75 6.80 -15.96 -7.91
CA PRO A 75 7.72 -15.58 -6.83
C PRO A 75 9.17 -15.41 -7.27
#